data_AF-A0A2V8W2M8-F1
#
_entry.id   AF-A0A2V8W2M8-F1
#
_cell.length_a   1.000
_cell.length_b   1.000
_cell.length_c   1.000
_cell.angle_alpha   90.00
_cell.angle_beta   90.00
_cell.angle_gamma   90.00
#
_symmetry.space_group_name_H-M   'P 1'
#
loop_
_entity.id
_entity.type
_entity.pdbx_description
1 polymer ?
#
loop_
_entity_poly.entity_id
_entity_poly.type
_entity_poly.pdbx_seq_one_letter_code
_entity_poly.pdbx_strand_id
1 'polypeptide(L)'
;MKASSAARSTSGFSAMAMAFPPLYKPWQVQVAPNGITGLFRDHHLSDLVGFVYSRMDAKAAAADLHARMRHLGETVQTNQPLTICLFLDGENAWEYYPGNGRAFLREFYGRIQDDQDFRALTATEAIAAAGGIPATAGIFPASWINANFDVWIGHAEDVAAWELLWDAREAYARAFEARKQGRADAPTETALLEARESLLAAEGSDWCWWFGPEHSTANDAEFDALYRKHLTAIYLSLGQVAPEELAKPIKRRPEHALQLAPTSLLNVTVDGRDTSYFEWLGAGLYSPERRGGSMHGRVFYLHELRYGFEQERFCVRIDPFSEALGELEDPEFRITIGGAEELTIVVNLQRSHVQGFAVEKDLVCLLNPKLVAEAAFERVLEVAIHRDQFNLKGQSKLRLGVALWHGGLPVDVLPAEGFLDVHLGEDHFAWPPE
;
A
#
# COMPACT_ATOMS: atom_id res chain seq x y z
N MET A 1 -59.46 5.78 0.80
CA MET A 1 -58.69 4.55 0.49
C MET A 1 -57.89 4.17 1.72
N LYS A 2 -57.78 2.86 1.98
CA LYS A 2 -57.63 2.23 3.30
C LYS A 2 -56.34 2.62 4.04
N ALA A 3 -56.51 3.17 5.24
CA ALA A 3 -55.57 3.03 6.34
C ALA A 3 -56.00 1.80 7.17
N SER A 4 -55.07 0.91 7.50
CA SER A 4 -55.31 -0.26 8.35
C SER A 4 -54.11 -0.42 9.28
N SER A 5 -54.29 0.01 10.53
CA SER A 5 -53.45 -0.37 11.66
C SER A 5 -53.70 -1.84 12.01
N ALA A 6 -52.64 -2.60 12.28
CA ALA A 6 -52.74 -3.81 13.10
C ALA A 6 -51.59 -3.81 14.11
N ALA A 7 -51.96 -3.84 15.38
CA ALA A 7 -51.08 -3.85 16.53
C ALA A 7 -50.83 -5.30 17.01
N ARG A 8 -49.65 -5.48 17.60
CA ARG A 8 -49.24 -6.49 18.61
C ARG A 8 -49.19 -7.97 18.21
N SER A 9 -47.98 -8.51 18.32
CA SER A 9 -47.72 -9.80 18.99
C SER A 9 -46.34 -9.75 19.65
N THR A 10 -46.28 -9.22 20.87
CA THR A 10 -45.22 -9.51 21.83
C THR A 10 -45.54 -10.87 22.44
N SER A 11 -44.87 -11.92 21.99
CA SER A 11 -44.99 -13.27 22.56
C SER A 11 -43.61 -13.90 22.72
N GLY A 12 -43.23 -14.09 23.99
CA GLY A 12 -42.39 -15.22 24.40
C GLY A 12 -40.88 -15.02 24.36
N PHE A 13 -40.33 -14.24 25.31
CA PHE A 13 -39.05 -14.62 25.91
C PHE A 13 -39.28 -15.90 26.72
N SER A 14 -39.30 -17.04 26.03
CA SER A 14 -39.10 -18.33 26.67
C SER A 14 -37.59 -18.51 26.82
N ALA A 15 -37.13 -18.80 28.03
CA ALA A 15 -35.77 -19.22 28.31
C ALA A 15 -35.46 -20.47 27.49
N MET A 16 -34.94 -20.28 26.28
CA MET A 16 -34.33 -21.34 25.50
C MET A 16 -33.14 -21.84 26.32
N ALA A 17 -33.18 -23.11 26.69
CA ALA A 17 -31.99 -23.86 27.09
C ALA A 17 -30.84 -23.42 26.17
N MET A 18 -29.70 -23.00 26.74
CA MET A 18 -28.56 -22.54 25.94
C MET A 18 -28.17 -23.66 24.99
N ALA A 19 -28.66 -23.56 23.76
CA ALA A 19 -28.38 -24.48 22.69
C ALA A 19 -26.86 -24.53 22.53
N PHE A 20 -26.33 -25.74 22.39
CA PHE A 20 -24.91 -26.02 22.20
C PHE A 20 -24.26 -24.92 21.35
N PRO A 21 -23.33 -24.10 21.91
CA PRO A 21 -22.74 -23.01 21.16
C PRO A 21 -22.10 -23.61 19.90
N PRO A 22 -22.47 -23.15 18.68
CA PRO A 22 -21.91 -23.70 17.45
C PRO A 22 -20.38 -23.62 17.40
N LEU A 23 -19.78 -22.80 18.26
CA LEU A 23 -18.36 -22.58 18.43
C LEU A 23 -17.54 -23.80 18.88
N TYR A 24 -18.05 -24.63 19.81
CA TYR A 24 -17.24 -25.63 20.53
C TYR A 24 -17.19 -27.02 19.88
N LYS A 25 -17.22 -27.06 18.55
CA LYS A 25 -17.10 -28.28 17.76
C LYS A 25 -16.57 -27.96 16.36
N PRO A 26 -15.94 -28.93 15.69
CA PRO A 26 -15.59 -28.78 14.29
C PRO A 26 -16.85 -28.69 13.43
N TRP A 27 -16.74 -28.03 12.28
CA TRP A 27 -17.77 -28.02 11.24
C TRP A 27 -17.17 -28.41 9.90
N GLN A 28 -17.96 -29.09 9.08
CA GLN A 28 -17.61 -29.33 7.69
C GLN A 28 -18.34 -28.34 6.79
N VAL A 29 -17.59 -27.43 6.15
CA VAL A 29 -18.10 -26.54 5.11
C VAL A 29 -18.07 -27.29 3.78
N GLN A 30 -19.22 -27.41 3.12
CA GLN A 30 -19.30 -28.09 1.83
C GLN A 30 -18.83 -27.15 0.71
N VAL A 31 -17.68 -27.45 0.09
CA VAL A 31 -17.12 -26.68 -1.03
C VAL A 31 -16.86 -27.64 -2.20
N ALA A 32 -17.81 -27.72 -3.14
CA ALA A 32 -17.82 -28.69 -4.24
C ALA A 32 -16.42 -29.01 -4.82
N PRO A 33 -16.04 -30.29 -5.07
CA PRO A 33 -16.70 -31.56 -4.73
C PRO A 33 -16.35 -32.13 -3.33
N ASN A 34 -15.58 -31.41 -2.50
CA ASN A 34 -15.05 -31.90 -1.21
C ASN A 34 -15.54 -31.06 -0.02
N GLY A 35 -15.55 -31.64 1.19
CA GLY A 35 -15.79 -30.87 2.41
C GLY A 35 -14.48 -30.33 2.99
N ILE A 36 -14.48 -29.11 3.52
CA ILE A 36 -13.38 -28.59 4.35
C ILE A 36 -13.84 -28.60 5.80
N THR A 37 -13.10 -29.29 6.66
CA THR A 37 -13.37 -29.26 8.11
C THR A 37 -12.62 -28.10 8.76
N GLY A 38 -13.36 -27.21 9.41
CA GLY A 38 -12.84 -26.05 10.12
C GLY A 38 -13.07 -26.13 11.62
N LEU A 39 -12.22 -25.42 12.35
CA LEU A 39 -12.32 -25.18 13.79
C LEU A 39 -12.52 -23.67 14.02
N PHE A 40 -13.26 -23.29 15.06
CA PHE A 40 -13.59 -21.89 15.32
C PHE A 40 -12.96 -21.41 16.62
N ARG A 41 -12.30 -20.25 16.54
CA ARG A 41 -11.61 -19.60 17.67
C ARG A 41 -12.60 -19.15 18.74
N ASP A 42 -12.38 -19.55 20.00
CA ASP A 42 -12.99 -18.85 21.13
C ASP A 42 -12.32 -17.49 21.30
N HIS A 43 -12.99 -16.44 20.81
CA HIS A 43 -12.48 -15.08 20.82
C HIS A 43 -12.16 -14.61 22.24
N HIS A 44 -13.09 -14.80 23.19
CA HIS A 44 -12.93 -14.28 24.54
C HIS A 44 -11.78 -14.95 25.30
N LEU A 45 -11.73 -16.29 25.29
CA LEU A 45 -10.66 -17.02 25.98
C LEU A 45 -9.30 -16.78 25.35
N SER A 46 -9.24 -16.68 24.01
CA SER A 46 -7.99 -16.36 23.31
C SER A 46 -7.51 -14.95 23.66
N ASP A 47 -8.39 -13.95 23.70
CA ASP A 47 -8.05 -12.57 24.04
C ASP A 47 -7.60 -12.40 25.49
N LEU A 48 -8.13 -13.19 26.42
CA LEU A 48 -7.63 -13.20 27.80
C LEU A 48 -6.14 -13.59 27.83
N VAL A 49 -5.75 -14.60 27.05
CA VAL A 49 -4.33 -14.99 26.93
C VAL A 49 -3.52 -13.91 26.20
N GLY A 50 -4.04 -13.35 25.12
CA GLY A 50 -3.34 -12.34 24.32
C GLY A 50 -3.12 -11.02 25.05
N PHE A 51 -4.10 -10.53 25.81
CA PHE A 51 -4.14 -9.12 26.23
C PHE A 51 -4.29 -8.89 27.74
N VAL A 52 -4.71 -9.89 28.52
CA VAL A 52 -5.05 -9.71 29.95
C VAL A 52 -4.06 -10.42 30.86
N TYR A 53 -3.84 -11.72 30.64
CA TYR A 53 -3.07 -12.58 31.54
C TYR A 53 -1.57 -12.25 31.61
N SER A 54 -1.02 -11.50 30.65
CA SER A 54 0.35 -10.99 30.71
C SER A 54 0.59 -10.07 31.92
N ARG A 55 -0.47 -9.46 32.46
CA ARG A 55 -0.44 -8.56 33.63
C ARG A 55 -0.72 -9.28 34.95
N MET A 56 -0.89 -10.60 34.92
CA MET A 56 -1.24 -11.41 36.08
C MET A 56 -0.08 -12.32 36.49
N ASP A 57 -0.14 -12.81 37.73
CA ASP A 57 0.69 -13.94 38.14
C ASP A 57 0.36 -15.17 37.28
N ALA A 58 1.39 -15.87 36.81
CA ALA A 58 1.26 -16.99 35.88
C ALA A 58 0.36 -18.12 36.41
N LYS A 59 0.46 -18.43 37.70
CA LYS A 59 -0.32 -19.51 38.33
C LYS A 59 -1.78 -19.10 38.49
N ALA A 60 -2.04 -17.83 38.82
CA ALA A 60 -3.39 -17.28 38.91
C ALA A 60 -4.08 -17.22 37.53
N ALA A 61 -3.38 -16.72 36.51
CA ALA A 61 -3.88 -16.67 35.13
C ALA A 61 -4.21 -18.06 34.58
N ALA A 62 -3.31 -19.03 34.77
CA ALA A 62 -3.55 -20.41 34.36
C ALA A 62 -4.74 -21.05 35.10
N ALA A 63 -4.92 -20.73 36.38
CA ALA A 63 -6.07 -21.20 37.16
C ALA A 63 -7.40 -20.63 36.62
N ASP A 64 -7.42 -19.34 36.29
CA ASP A 64 -8.60 -18.65 35.77
C ASP A 64 -9.01 -19.20 34.40
N LEU A 65 -8.06 -19.35 33.47
CA LEU A 65 -8.33 -19.94 32.16
C LEU A 65 -8.90 -21.36 32.26
N HIS A 66 -8.28 -22.19 33.09
CA HIS A 66 -8.75 -23.54 33.36
C HIS A 66 -10.16 -23.57 33.94
N ALA A 67 -10.43 -22.73 34.95
CA ALA A 67 -11.76 -22.65 35.58
C ALA A 67 -12.84 -22.21 34.59
N ARG A 68 -12.55 -21.28 33.68
CA ARG A 68 -13.48 -20.85 32.62
C ARG A 68 -13.81 -21.98 31.66
N MET A 69 -12.81 -22.73 31.19
CA MET A 69 -13.06 -23.86 30.30
C MET A 69 -13.82 -24.99 31.01
N ARG A 70 -13.53 -25.23 32.30
CA ARG A 70 -14.25 -26.20 33.12
C ARG A 70 -15.72 -25.83 33.22
N HIS A 71 -16.00 -24.56 33.50
CA HIS A 71 -17.35 -24.03 33.55
C HIS A 71 -18.11 -24.20 32.22
N LEU A 72 -17.43 -24.03 31.07
CA LEU A 72 -18.01 -24.33 29.75
C LEU A 72 -18.37 -25.82 29.63
N GLY A 73 -17.48 -26.73 30.02
CA GLY A 73 -17.72 -28.17 30.03
C GLY A 73 -18.91 -28.60 30.90
N GLU A 74 -19.10 -27.94 32.04
CA GLU A 74 -20.21 -28.22 32.96
C GLU A 74 -21.56 -27.62 32.50
N THR A 75 -21.51 -26.51 31.76
CA THR A 75 -22.71 -25.75 31.39
C THR A 75 -23.29 -26.21 30.05
N VAL A 76 -22.45 -26.63 29.09
CA VAL A 76 -22.91 -27.06 27.77
C VAL A 76 -23.43 -28.50 27.83
N GLN A 77 -24.74 -28.67 27.62
CA GLN A 77 -25.37 -30.00 27.60
C GLN A 77 -25.07 -30.74 26.29
N THR A 78 -24.20 -31.74 26.36
CA THR A 78 -23.78 -32.54 25.20
C THR A 78 -23.34 -33.95 25.59
N ASN A 79 -23.54 -34.90 24.69
CA ASN A 79 -22.99 -36.26 24.79
C ASN A 79 -21.66 -36.41 24.03
N GLN A 80 -21.24 -35.38 23.32
CA GLN A 80 -19.96 -35.31 22.61
C GLN A 80 -18.99 -34.37 23.32
N PRO A 81 -17.67 -34.65 23.27
CA PRO A 81 -16.68 -33.77 23.88
C PRO A 81 -16.70 -32.39 23.22
N LEU A 82 -16.47 -31.35 24.03
CA LEU A 82 -16.30 -29.99 23.53
C LEU A 82 -14.91 -29.82 22.93
N THR A 83 -14.84 -29.14 21.79
CA THR A 83 -13.58 -28.71 21.17
C THR A 83 -13.42 -27.22 21.41
N ILE A 84 -12.56 -26.83 22.36
CA ILE A 84 -12.28 -25.43 22.69
C ILE A 84 -10.99 -25.02 21.97
N CYS A 85 -11.10 -24.11 21.02
CA CYS A 85 -9.96 -23.65 20.22
C CYS A 85 -9.47 -22.29 20.71
N LEU A 86 -8.26 -22.28 21.27
CA LEU A 86 -7.54 -21.06 21.65
C LEU A 86 -6.52 -20.77 20.55
N PHE A 87 -6.87 -19.87 19.63
CA PHE A 87 -5.98 -19.48 18.53
C PHE A 87 -5.36 -18.12 18.85
N LEU A 88 -4.04 -18.09 18.84
CA LEU A 88 -3.21 -16.96 19.23
C LEU A 88 -2.17 -16.74 18.15
N ASP A 89 -1.77 -15.48 18.05
CA ASP A 89 -0.59 -15.12 17.30
C ASP A 89 0.68 -15.70 17.96
N GLY A 90 1.64 -16.14 17.13
CA GLY A 90 2.84 -16.85 17.54
C GLY A 90 3.81 -15.98 18.34
N GLU A 91 3.86 -14.69 18.04
CA GLU A 91 4.78 -13.73 18.65
C GLU A 91 4.08 -12.75 19.61
N ASN A 92 2.91 -12.23 19.23
CA ASN A 92 2.36 -11.02 19.84
C ASN A 92 1.90 -11.21 21.29
N ALA A 93 1.46 -12.40 21.70
CA ALA A 93 1.03 -12.60 23.08
C ALA A 93 2.22 -12.66 24.05
N TRP A 94 3.32 -13.29 23.65
CA TRP A 94 4.31 -13.80 24.62
C TRP A 94 5.34 -12.77 25.05
N GLU A 95 5.65 -11.77 24.21
CA GLU A 95 6.60 -10.70 24.53
C GLU A 95 6.21 -9.90 25.78
N TYR A 96 4.90 -9.83 26.07
CA TYR A 96 4.38 -9.12 27.25
C TYR A 96 4.42 -9.95 28.53
N TYR A 97 4.68 -11.26 28.44
CA TYR A 97 4.76 -12.12 29.62
C TYR A 97 6.19 -12.20 30.16
N PRO A 98 6.36 -12.21 31.49
CA PRO A 98 7.65 -12.55 32.09
C PRO A 98 8.19 -13.89 31.56
N GLY A 99 9.41 -13.86 31.02
CA GLY A 99 10.07 -15.05 30.47
C GLY A 99 9.38 -15.65 29.24
N ASN A 100 8.75 -14.81 28.41
CA ASN A 100 8.06 -15.19 27.17
C ASN A 100 6.97 -16.24 27.40
N GLY A 101 6.17 -16.07 28.45
CA GLY A 101 5.01 -16.92 28.73
C GLY A 101 5.32 -18.31 29.30
N ARG A 102 6.60 -18.69 29.44
CA ARG A 102 7.00 -20.05 29.87
C ARG A 102 6.39 -20.49 31.19
N ALA A 103 6.31 -19.59 32.17
CA ALA A 103 5.71 -19.91 33.47
C ALA A 103 4.20 -20.16 33.34
N PHE A 104 3.49 -19.29 32.62
CA PHE A 104 2.05 -19.44 32.36
C PHE A 104 1.75 -20.74 31.61
N LEU A 105 2.48 -21.03 30.54
CA LEU A 105 2.28 -22.25 29.74
C LEU A 105 2.52 -23.51 30.57
N ARG A 106 3.55 -23.56 31.42
CA ARG A 106 3.80 -24.70 32.32
C ARG A 106 2.68 -24.89 33.34
N GLU A 107 2.23 -23.82 33.98
CA GLU A 107 1.12 -23.88 34.92
C GLU A 107 -0.19 -24.30 34.24
N PHE A 108 -0.45 -23.79 33.04
CA PHE A 108 -1.67 -24.09 32.29
C PHE A 108 -1.69 -25.53 31.78
N TYR A 109 -0.64 -25.97 31.07
CA TYR A 109 -0.57 -27.35 30.59
C TYR A 109 -0.43 -28.37 31.72
N GLY A 110 0.22 -28.01 32.84
CA GLY A 110 0.25 -28.84 34.04
C GLY A 110 -1.16 -29.10 34.57
N ARG A 111 -2.00 -28.05 34.67
CA ARG A 111 -3.41 -28.20 35.08
C ARG A 111 -4.20 -29.08 34.12
N ILE A 112 -4.02 -28.90 32.80
CA ILE A 112 -4.68 -29.72 31.79
C ILE A 112 -4.26 -31.19 31.89
N GLN A 113 -2.98 -31.46 32.17
CA GLN A 113 -2.48 -32.82 32.32
C GLN A 113 -3.02 -33.52 33.58
N ASP A 114 -3.20 -32.78 34.67
CA ASP A 114 -3.70 -33.30 35.95
C ASP A 114 -5.24 -33.46 35.97
N ASP A 115 -5.94 -32.97 34.94
CA ASP A 115 -7.39 -32.98 34.83
C ASP A 115 -7.88 -34.05 33.84
N GLN A 116 -8.59 -35.06 34.36
CA GLN A 116 -9.06 -36.21 33.57
C GLN A 116 -10.14 -35.86 32.53
N ASP A 117 -10.82 -34.72 32.68
CA ASP A 117 -11.86 -34.30 31.75
C ASP A 117 -11.30 -33.47 30.58
N PHE A 118 -10.02 -33.08 30.65
CA PHE A 118 -9.36 -32.27 29.63
C PHE A 118 -8.34 -33.07 28.82
N ARG A 119 -8.18 -32.68 27.55
CA ARG A 119 -7.16 -33.22 26.65
C ARG A 119 -6.58 -32.08 25.82
N ALA A 120 -5.28 -31.84 25.94
CA ALA A 120 -4.55 -30.99 25.01
C ALA A 120 -4.26 -31.79 23.73
N LEU A 121 -4.93 -31.43 22.63
CA LEU A 121 -4.89 -32.15 21.36
C LEU A 121 -4.39 -31.24 20.24
N THR A 122 -3.72 -31.83 19.26
CA THR A 122 -3.51 -31.18 17.95
C THR A 122 -4.85 -31.00 17.23
N ALA A 123 -4.91 -30.14 16.22
CA ALA A 123 -6.14 -29.93 15.44
C ALA A 123 -6.67 -31.24 14.81
N THR A 124 -5.77 -32.07 14.25
CA THR A 124 -6.13 -33.38 13.68
C THR A 124 -6.73 -34.32 14.71
N GLU A 125 -6.14 -34.39 15.90
CA GLU A 125 -6.64 -35.23 17.00
C GLU A 125 -7.98 -34.71 17.54
N ALA A 126 -8.15 -33.39 17.67
CA ALA A 126 -9.39 -32.78 18.12
C ALA A 126 -10.55 -33.07 17.14
N ILE A 127 -10.30 -32.96 15.83
CA ILE A 127 -11.27 -33.31 14.78
C ILE A 127 -11.66 -34.79 14.86
N ALA A 128 -10.67 -35.70 15.02
CA ALA A 128 -10.94 -37.13 15.15
C ALA A 128 -11.71 -37.47 16.44
N ALA A 129 -11.44 -36.73 17.53
CA ALA A 129 -12.06 -36.95 18.84
C ALA A 129 -13.47 -36.36 18.98
N ALA A 130 -13.85 -35.40 18.13
CA ALA A 130 -15.15 -34.71 18.18
C ALA A 130 -16.33 -35.63 17.82
N GLY A 131 -16.09 -36.74 17.12
CA GLY A 131 -17.13 -37.67 16.70
C GLY A 131 -17.90 -37.17 15.48
N GLY A 132 -19.20 -36.90 15.63
CA GLY A 132 -20.05 -36.50 14.51
C GLY A 132 -19.85 -35.03 14.14
N ILE A 133 -19.23 -34.76 12.99
CA ILE A 133 -18.98 -33.40 12.50
C ILE A 133 -20.18 -32.91 11.69
N PRO A 134 -20.92 -31.90 12.16
CA PRO A 134 -22.04 -31.34 11.41
C PRO A 134 -21.56 -30.64 10.14
N ALA A 135 -22.35 -30.76 9.07
CA ALA A 135 -22.12 -30.04 7.83
C ALA A 135 -22.85 -28.69 7.83
N THR A 136 -22.23 -27.68 7.22
CA THR A 136 -22.86 -26.40 6.88
C THR A 136 -22.72 -26.14 5.38
N ALA A 137 -23.72 -25.46 4.81
CA ALA A 137 -23.73 -25.08 3.40
C ALA A 137 -22.75 -23.94 3.06
N GLY A 138 -22.28 -23.20 4.07
CA GLY A 138 -21.35 -22.10 3.87
C GLY A 138 -20.83 -21.52 5.18
N ILE A 139 -19.85 -20.63 5.04
CA ILE A 139 -19.28 -19.79 6.09
C ILE A 139 -19.36 -18.33 5.65
N PHE A 140 -19.62 -17.43 6.60
CA PHE A 140 -19.64 -16.00 6.31
C PHE A 140 -18.21 -15.51 5.99
N PRO A 141 -17.99 -14.76 4.90
CA PRO A 141 -16.68 -14.24 4.56
C PRO A 141 -16.29 -13.13 5.54
N ALA A 142 -15.30 -13.41 6.39
CA ALA A 142 -14.83 -12.51 7.43
C ALA A 142 -13.39 -12.85 7.81
N SER A 143 -12.74 -11.94 8.53
CA SER A 143 -11.52 -12.22 9.28
C SER A 143 -11.82 -12.39 10.78
N TRP A 144 -10.81 -12.82 11.54
CA TRP A 144 -10.86 -12.85 13.00
C TRP A 144 -10.83 -11.45 13.66
N ILE A 145 -10.66 -10.37 12.87
CA ILE A 145 -10.71 -8.97 13.32
C ILE A 145 -12.02 -8.37 12.85
N ASN A 146 -12.83 -7.86 13.80
CA ASN A 146 -14.11 -7.20 13.56
C ASN A 146 -15.14 -7.99 12.72
N ALA A 147 -14.89 -9.26 12.41
CA ALA A 147 -15.66 -10.08 11.49
C ALA A 147 -15.84 -9.46 10.09
N ASN A 148 -14.84 -8.72 9.60
CA ASN A 148 -14.82 -8.12 8.25
C ASN A 148 -13.40 -8.12 7.69
N PHE A 149 -13.18 -7.41 6.56
CA PHE A 149 -11.88 -7.30 5.91
C PHE A 149 -11.34 -5.86 5.88
N ASP A 150 -11.96 -4.93 6.62
CA ASP A 150 -11.70 -3.50 6.49
C ASP A 150 -10.22 -3.15 6.74
N VAL A 151 -9.53 -3.93 7.57
CA VAL A 151 -8.08 -3.77 7.86
C VAL A 151 -7.18 -3.99 6.64
N TRP A 152 -7.65 -4.66 5.58
CA TRP A 152 -6.83 -4.94 4.39
C TRP A 152 -7.41 -4.41 3.08
N ILE A 153 -8.67 -3.94 3.08
CA ILE A 153 -9.38 -3.46 1.87
C ILE A 153 -10.28 -2.25 2.15
N GLY A 154 -10.19 -1.63 3.33
CA GLY A 154 -11.14 -0.62 3.77
C GLY A 154 -10.78 0.82 3.41
N HIS A 155 -9.48 1.14 3.38
CA HIS A 155 -8.97 2.48 3.16
C HIS A 155 -8.53 2.72 1.71
N ALA A 156 -8.45 3.98 1.30
CA ALA A 156 -8.03 4.37 -0.04
C ALA A 156 -6.61 3.91 -0.40
N GLU A 157 -5.74 3.78 0.59
CA GLU A 157 -4.38 3.25 0.43
C GLU A 157 -4.41 1.74 0.14
N ASP A 158 -5.26 0.99 0.85
CA ASP A 158 -5.45 -0.44 0.61
C ASP A 158 -5.95 -0.68 -0.82
N VAL A 159 -6.98 0.08 -1.22
CA VAL A 159 -7.55 -0.03 -2.56
C VAL A 159 -6.50 0.27 -3.62
N ALA A 160 -5.68 1.30 -3.44
CA ALA A 160 -4.60 1.62 -4.37
C ALA A 160 -3.56 0.49 -4.45
N ALA A 161 -3.19 -0.14 -3.32
CA ALA A 161 -2.31 -1.30 -3.33
C ALA A 161 -2.93 -2.48 -4.11
N TRP A 162 -4.20 -2.79 -3.87
CA TRP A 162 -4.91 -3.87 -4.55
C TRP A 162 -5.04 -3.66 -6.06
N GLU A 163 -5.31 -2.44 -6.51
CA GLU A 163 -5.36 -2.11 -7.95
C GLU A 163 -4.00 -2.33 -8.61
N LEU A 164 -2.90 -1.87 -8.00
CA LEU A 164 -1.55 -2.07 -8.52
C LEU A 164 -1.15 -3.56 -8.55
N LEU A 165 -1.53 -4.33 -7.52
CA LEU A 165 -1.32 -5.79 -7.49
C LEU A 165 -2.16 -6.50 -8.57
N TRP A 166 -3.40 -6.08 -8.77
CA TRP A 166 -4.28 -6.63 -9.80
C TRP A 166 -3.68 -6.45 -11.19
N ASP A 167 -3.23 -5.24 -11.52
CA ASP A 167 -2.60 -4.94 -12.81
C ASP A 167 -1.32 -5.75 -13.04
N ALA A 168 -0.49 -5.92 -12.00
CA ALA A 168 0.72 -6.71 -12.07
C ALA A 168 0.41 -8.22 -12.25
N ARG A 169 -0.61 -8.73 -11.57
CA ARG A 169 -1.10 -10.11 -11.72
C ARG A 169 -1.61 -10.36 -13.13
N GLU A 170 -2.36 -9.42 -13.69
CA GLU A 170 -2.86 -9.49 -15.05
C GLU A 170 -1.73 -9.46 -16.09
N ALA A 171 -0.69 -8.63 -15.86
CA ALA A 171 0.51 -8.63 -16.70
C ALA A 171 1.23 -9.99 -16.68
N TYR A 172 1.39 -10.57 -15.49
CA TYR A 172 1.94 -11.92 -15.33
C TYR A 172 1.09 -13.00 -16.02
N ALA A 173 -0.23 -12.97 -15.86
CA ALA A 173 -1.14 -13.93 -16.47
C ALA A 173 -1.06 -13.90 -18.00
N ARG A 174 -1.02 -12.71 -18.61
CA ARG A 174 -0.84 -12.55 -20.06
C ARG A 174 0.49 -13.09 -20.54
N ALA A 175 1.58 -12.84 -19.81
CA ALA A 175 2.90 -13.35 -20.15
C ALA A 175 2.98 -14.88 -20.03
N PHE A 176 2.36 -15.46 -19.00
CA PHE A 176 2.29 -16.90 -18.80
C PHE A 176 1.53 -17.59 -19.95
N GLU A 177 0.37 -17.05 -20.35
CA GLU A 177 -0.39 -17.58 -21.48
C GLU A 177 0.34 -17.38 -22.82
N ALA A 178 1.07 -16.27 -23.00
CA ALA A 178 1.94 -16.06 -24.16
C ALA A 178 2.95 -17.20 -24.36
N ARG A 179 3.61 -17.57 -23.26
CA ARG A 179 4.62 -18.63 -23.25
C ARG A 179 4.01 -19.98 -23.54
N LYS A 180 2.86 -20.29 -22.93
CA LYS A 180 2.10 -21.52 -23.15
C LYS A 180 1.64 -21.68 -24.61
N GLN A 181 1.31 -20.57 -25.27
CA GLN A 181 0.94 -20.53 -26.69
C GLN A 181 2.16 -20.54 -27.64
N GLY A 182 3.38 -20.52 -27.11
CA GLY A 182 4.61 -20.53 -27.90
C GLY A 182 4.83 -19.25 -28.71
N ARG A 183 4.32 -18.09 -28.24
CA ARG A 183 4.54 -16.82 -28.93
C ARG A 183 6.03 -16.45 -28.91
N ALA A 184 6.53 -15.89 -30.01
CA ALA A 184 7.95 -15.55 -30.17
C ALA A 184 8.39 -14.39 -29.26
N ASP A 185 7.47 -13.51 -28.87
CA ASP A 185 7.67 -12.40 -27.94
C ASP A 185 7.44 -12.79 -26.46
N ALA A 186 7.17 -14.07 -26.18
CA ALA A 186 6.91 -14.51 -24.81
C ALA A 186 8.16 -14.46 -23.94
N PRO A 187 8.04 -14.07 -22.65
CA PRO A 187 9.15 -14.12 -21.70
C PRO A 187 9.73 -15.53 -21.54
N THR A 188 11.00 -15.60 -21.15
CA THR A 188 11.66 -16.88 -20.89
C THR A 188 11.05 -17.58 -19.67
N GLU A 189 11.32 -18.88 -19.52
CA GLU A 189 10.85 -19.63 -18.35
C GLU A 189 11.47 -19.09 -17.05
N THR A 190 12.75 -18.70 -17.08
CA THR A 190 13.43 -18.04 -15.95
C THR A 190 12.75 -16.73 -15.57
N ALA A 191 12.46 -15.88 -16.56
CA ALA A 191 11.73 -14.62 -16.36
C ALA A 191 10.36 -14.82 -15.70
N LEU A 192 9.61 -15.86 -16.11
CA LEU A 192 8.33 -16.19 -15.49
C LEU A 192 8.50 -16.67 -14.04
N LEU A 193 9.55 -17.42 -13.71
CA LEU A 193 9.81 -17.85 -12.34
C LEU A 193 10.15 -16.67 -11.42
N GLU A 194 11.01 -15.74 -11.88
CA GLU A 194 11.36 -14.53 -11.13
C GLU A 194 10.16 -13.60 -10.92
N ALA A 195 9.36 -13.39 -11.98
CA ALA A 195 8.13 -12.61 -11.87
C ALA A 195 7.12 -13.27 -10.92
N ARG A 196 7.03 -14.59 -10.91
CA ARG A 196 6.17 -15.34 -9.99
C ARG A 196 6.62 -15.20 -8.54
N GLU A 197 7.92 -15.27 -8.28
CA GLU A 197 8.46 -15.08 -6.92
C GLU A 197 8.12 -13.68 -6.40
N SER A 198 8.31 -12.65 -7.23
CA SER A 198 7.94 -11.27 -6.90
C SER A 198 6.43 -11.10 -6.69
N LEU A 199 5.60 -11.75 -7.50
CA LEU A 199 4.14 -11.76 -7.34
C LEU A 199 3.72 -12.40 -6.02
N LEU A 200 4.27 -13.58 -5.68
CA LEU A 200 3.97 -14.25 -4.41
C LEU A 200 4.41 -13.42 -3.20
N ALA A 201 5.53 -12.72 -3.29
CA ALA A 201 5.96 -11.79 -2.26
C ALA A 201 4.99 -10.60 -2.12
N ALA A 202 4.51 -10.03 -3.23
CA ALA A 202 3.53 -8.94 -3.23
C ALA A 202 2.12 -9.35 -2.79
N GLU A 203 1.75 -10.63 -2.90
CA GLU A 203 0.46 -11.17 -2.42
C GLU A 203 0.39 -11.36 -0.88
N GLY A 204 1.49 -11.10 -0.16
CA GLY A 204 1.51 -11.14 1.31
C GLY A 204 0.55 -10.11 1.93
N SER A 205 -0.32 -10.54 2.84
CA SER A 205 -1.31 -9.63 3.46
C SER A 205 -0.68 -8.57 4.36
N ASP A 206 0.57 -8.75 4.80
CA ASP A 206 1.32 -7.80 5.61
C ASP A 206 1.44 -6.42 4.95
N TRP A 207 1.46 -6.33 3.61
CA TRP A 207 1.51 -5.03 2.93
C TRP A 207 0.27 -4.18 3.26
N CYS A 208 -0.92 -4.73 3.02
CA CYS A 208 -2.17 -4.04 3.32
C CYS A 208 -2.48 -3.98 4.81
N TRP A 209 -1.78 -4.71 5.67
CA TRP A 209 -1.82 -4.46 7.11
C TRP A 209 -1.22 -3.11 7.50
N TRP A 210 -0.20 -2.65 6.75
CA TRP A 210 0.48 -1.38 7.03
C TRP A 210 -0.08 -0.20 6.23
N PHE A 211 -0.93 -0.42 5.23
CA PHE A 211 -1.67 0.64 4.57
C PHE A 211 -2.91 1.02 5.40
N GLY A 212 -3.42 2.24 5.20
CA GLY A 212 -4.54 2.77 5.98
C GLY A 212 -4.14 3.43 7.31
N PRO A 213 -5.08 4.11 7.98
CA PRO A 213 -4.83 4.80 9.25
C PRO A 213 -4.78 3.86 10.47
N GLU A 214 -5.19 2.61 10.34
CA GLU A 214 -5.38 1.66 11.43
C GLU A 214 -4.05 1.27 12.09
N HIS A 215 -3.01 1.11 11.27
CA HIS A 215 -1.69 0.69 11.70
C HIS A 215 -0.60 1.56 11.06
N SER A 216 0.49 1.75 11.81
CA SER A 216 1.65 2.51 11.36
C SER A 216 2.88 2.04 12.11
N THR A 217 4.02 2.10 11.43
CA THR A 217 5.34 1.86 11.98
C THR A 217 6.30 2.96 11.54
N ALA A 218 7.43 3.08 12.24
CA ALA A 218 8.52 3.97 11.84
C ALA A 218 8.97 3.69 10.39
N ASN A 219 8.84 2.44 9.95
CA ASN A 219 9.31 1.92 8.68
C ASN A 219 8.24 1.93 7.56
N ASP A 220 7.14 2.67 7.74
CA ASP A 220 6.02 2.70 6.79
C ASP A 220 6.47 3.03 5.35
N ALA A 221 7.45 3.92 5.21
CA ALA A 221 7.98 4.33 3.90
C ALA A 221 8.79 3.20 3.23
N GLU A 222 9.54 2.43 4.01
CA GLU A 222 10.31 1.28 3.56
C GLU A 222 9.40 0.13 3.16
N PHE A 223 8.34 -0.14 3.94
CA PHE A 223 7.35 -1.15 3.59
C PHE A 223 6.64 -0.81 2.28
N ASP A 224 6.18 0.44 2.12
CA ASP A 224 5.60 0.92 0.86
C ASP A 224 6.57 0.78 -0.33
N ALA A 225 7.82 1.24 -0.16
CA ALA A 225 8.82 1.17 -1.23
C ALA A 225 9.16 -0.28 -1.61
N LEU A 226 9.28 -1.18 -0.63
CA LEU A 226 9.58 -2.58 -0.87
C LEU A 226 8.42 -3.29 -1.58
N TYR A 227 7.18 -2.98 -1.18
CA TYR A 227 5.98 -3.48 -1.88
C TYR A 227 5.97 -3.06 -3.35
N ARG A 228 6.11 -1.75 -3.62
CA ARG A 228 6.16 -1.22 -4.99
C ARG A 228 7.33 -1.78 -5.79
N LYS A 229 8.46 -2.08 -5.14
CA LYS A 229 9.61 -2.75 -5.76
C LYS A 229 9.26 -4.19 -6.20
N HIS A 230 8.54 -4.96 -5.38
CA HIS A 230 8.07 -6.29 -5.80
C HIS A 230 7.14 -6.21 -7.00
N LEU A 231 6.18 -5.28 -6.99
CA LEU A 231 5.28 -5.07 -8.13
C LEU A 231 6.04 -4.68 -9.39
N THR A 232 7.02 -3.77 -9.26
CA THR A 232 7.86 -3.34 -10.38
C THR A 232 8.71 -4.48 -10.94
N ALA A 233 9.27 -5.32 -10.06
CA ALA A 233 10.07 -6.47 -10.46
C ALA A 233 9.29 -7.46 -11.33
N ILE A 234 7.97 -7.60 -11.12
CA ILE A 234 7.10 -8.42 -11.98
C ILE A 234 7.19 -7.92 -13.43
N TYR A 235 6.98 -6.63 -13.67
CA TYR A 235 7.04 -6.07 -15.04
C TYR A 235 8.44 -6.22 -15.65
N LEU A 236 9.49 -5.87 -14.89
CA LEU A 236 10.87 -5.91 -15.38
C LEU A 236 11.32 -7.32 -15.73
N SER A 237 11.03 -8.32 -14.90
CA SER A 237 11.34 -9.73 -15.20
C SER A 237 10.62 -10.20 -16.46
N LEU A 238 9.42 -9.68 -16.74
CA LEU A 238 8.67 -9.99 -17.96
C LEU A 238 9.13 -9.19 -19.19
N GLY A 239 10.15 -8.32 -19.05
CA GLY A 239 10.63 -7.44 -20.12
C GLY A 239 9.66 -6.32 -20.47
N GLN A 240 8.77 -5.95 -19.55
CA GLN A 240 7.78 -4.87 -19.71
C GLN A 240 8.21 -3.62 -18.95
N VAL A 241 7.70 -2.46 -19.39
CA VAL A 241 7.85 -1.21 -18.64
C VAL A 241 6.84 -1.20 -17.49
N ALA A 242 7.31 -0.89 -16.29
CA ALA A 242 6.46 -0.78 -15.13
C ALA A 242 5.62 0.52 -15.17
N PRO A 243 4.35 0.50 -14.70
CA PRO A 243 3.52 1.69 -14.64
C PRO A 243 4.14 2.81 -13.78
N GLU A 244 4.00 4.07 -14.21
CA GLU A 244 4.52 5.22 -13.47
C GLU A 244 3.86 5.42 -12.11
N GLU A 245 2.65 4.89 -11.89
CA GLU A 245 1.99 4.91 -10.58
C GLU A 245 2.81 4.19 -9.50
N LEU A 246 3.63 3.20 -9.86
CA LEU A 246 4.55 2.54 -8.92
C LEU A 246 5.69 3.45 -8.43
N ALA A 247 5.87 4.64 -9.04
CA ALA A 247 6.72 5.71 -8.52
C ALA A 247 6.17 6.38 -7.27
N LYS A 248 4.84 6.41 -7.16
CA LYS A 248 4.15 7.21 -6.16
C LYS A 248 3.99 6.37 -4.89
N PRO A 249 4.40 6.87 -3.72
CA PRO A 249 4.14 6.18 -2.47
C PRO A 249 2.65 5.94 -2.26
N ILE A 250 2.28 4.71 -1.90
CA ILE A 250 0.90 4.36 -1.57
C ILE A 250 0.57 4.86 -0.17
N LYS A 251 1.48 4.60 0.79
CA LYS A 251 1.34 5.10 2.16
C LYS A 251 1.55 6.62 2.17
N ARG A 252 0.50 7.35 2.52
CA ARG A 252 0.50 8.81 2.56
C ARG A 252 1.01 9.26 3.92
N ARG A 253 2.15 9.95 3.91
CA ARG A 253 2.49 10.88 5.01
C ARG A 253 2.16 12.27 4.48
N PRO A 254 1.37 13.09 5.18
CA PRO A 254 1.22 14.48 4.81
C PRO A 254 2.62 15.12 4.84
N GLU A 255 3.20 15.34 3.67
CA GLU A 255 4.48 16.02 3.54
C GLU A 255 4.24 17.50 3.80
N HIS A 256 4.79 18.03 4.89
CA HIS A 256 4.79 19.47 5.12
C HIS A 256 5.67 20.12 4.05
N ALA A 257 5.04 20.84 3.13
CA ALA A 257 5.70 21.57 2.07
C ALA A 257 5.32 23.05 2.12
N LEU A 258 6.33 23.91 1.99
CA LEU A 258 6.11 25.31 1.68
C LEU A 258 5.69 25.41 0.22
N GLN A 259 4.47 25.89 0.00
CA GLN A 259 3.94 26.16 -1.34
C GLN A 259 3.67 27.66 -1.50
N LEU A 260 4.32 28.29 -2.48
CA LEU A 260 4.10 29.69 -2.86
C LEU A 260 3.67 29.74 -4.33
N ALA A 261 2.67 30.57 -4.63
CA ALA A 261 2.28 30.84 -6.01
C ALA A 261 3.26 31.84 -6.67
N PRO A 262 3.37 31.84 -8.02
CA PRO A 262 4.10 32.88 -8.72
C PRO A 262 3.58 34.28 -8.39
N THR A 263 4.50 35.24 -8.31
CA THR A 263 4.24 36.66 -7.98
C THR A 263 4.76 37.63 -9.04
N SER A 264 5.37 37.12 -10.10
CA SER A 264 5.76 37.87 -11.30
C SER A 264 5.91 36.92 -12.49
N LEU A 265 5.86 37.47 -13.71
CA LEU A 265 6.37 36.76 -14.88
C LEU A 265 7.89 36.60 -14.76
N LEU A 266 8.39 35.48 -15.24
CA LEU A 266 9.81 35.15 -15.22
C LEU A 266 10.52 35.67 -16.48
N ASN A 267 11.84 35.65 -16.42
CA ASN A 267 12.73 35.86 -17.56
C ASN A 267 13.98 35.01 -17.34
N VAL A 268 13.90 33.75 -17.76
CA VAL A 268 14.85 32.68 -17.47
C VAL A 268 15.76 32.42 -18.65
N THR A 269 17.06 32.38 -18.38
CA THR A 269 18.05 31.79 -19.28
C THR A 269 18.18 30.31 -18.93
N VAL A 270 17.81 29.41 -19.85
CA VAL A 270 17.89 27.96 -19.60
C VAL A 270 19.33 27.49 -19.79
N ASP A 271 20.12 27.55 -18.72
CA ASP A 271 21.54 27.15 -18.73
C ASP A 271 21.93 26.17 -17.62
N GLY A 272 20.96 25.80 -16.77
CA GLY A 272 21.13 24.82 -15.70
C GLY A 272 21.87 25.37 -14.47
N ARG A 273 21.99 26.70 -14.34
CA ARG A 273 22.67 27.38 -13.24
C ARG A 273 21.79 28.51 -12.69
N ASP A 274 21.99 28.82 -11.41
CA ASP A 274 21.47 30.07 -10.85
C ASP A 274 22.43 31.21 -11.21
N THR A 275 22.40 31.69 -12.47
CA THR A 275 23.35 32.71 -12.95
C THR A 275 22.99 34.12 -12.52
N SER A 276 21.72 34.38 -12.27
CA SER A 276 21.23 35.65 -11.77
C SER A 276 20.07 35.45 -10.81
N TYR A 277 20.20 36.06 -9.63
CA TYR A 277 19.16 36.08 -8.58
C TYR A 277 17.77 36.49 -9.11
N PHE A 278 17.71 37.28 -10.18
CA PHE A 278 16.46 37.81 -10.72
C PHE A 278 15.70 36.84 -11.62
N GLU A 279 16.33 35.80 -12.18
CA GLU A 279 15.70 34.93 -13.19
C GLU A 279 14.51 34.17 -12.62
N TRP A 280 14.66 33.68 -11.38
CA TRP A 280 13.65 32.93 -10.64
C TRP A 280 12.98 33.74 -9.53
N LEU A 281 13.24 35.06 -9.48
CA LEU A 281 12.61 35.94 -8.50
C LEU A 281 11.11 36.02 -8.80
N GLY A 282 10.30 35.67 -7.80
CA GLY A 282 8.85 35.65 -7.93
C GLY A 282 8.29 34.39 -8.59
N ALA A 283 9.11 33.36 -8.84
CA ALA A 283 8.62 32.05 -9.23
C ALA A 283 7.76 31.42 -8.12
N GLY A 284 6.81 30.58 -8.53
CA GLY A 284 6.15 29.66 -7.64
C GLY A 284 7.16 28.66 -7.08
N LEU A 285 6.88 28.18 -5.87
CA LEU A 285 7.80 27.34 -5.11
C LEU A 285 7.02 26.19 -4.49
N TYR A 286 7.55 24.98 -4.64
CA TYR A 286 7.18 23.82 -3.84
C TYR A 286 8.46 23.28 -3.19
N SER A 287 8.55 23.44 -1.87
CA SER A 287 9.72 23.04 -1.06
C SER A 287 9.24 22.18 0.11
N PRO A 288 9.30 20.84 -0.01
CA PRO A 288 9.01 19.93 1.08
C PRO A 288 10.09 19.99 2.16
N GLU A 289 9.74 19.76 3.43
CA GLU A 289 10.69 19.67 4.55
C GLU A 289 11.55 18.40 4.48
N ARG A 290 12.42 18.31 3.47
CA ARG A 290 13.36 17.21 3.24
C ARG A 290 14.75 17.63 3.71
N ARG A 291 15.48 16.71 4.34
CA ARG A 291 16.91 16.88 4.66
C ARG A 291 17.72 15.95 3.76
N GLY A 292 18.80 16.43 3.16
CA GLY A 292 19.71 15.61 2.38
C GLY A 292 20.36 14.51 3.23
N GLY A 293 20.49 13.30 2.67
CA GLY A 293 21.12 12.12 3.30
C GLY A 293 20.14 11.05 3.81
N SER A 294 20.70 9.91 4.26
CA SER A 294 19.96 8.73 4.76
C SER A 294 19.47 8.90 6.21
N MET A 295 18.55 9.83 6.44
CA MET A 295 17.86 9.91 7.73
C MET A 295 16.64 8.98 7.69
N HIS A 296 16.70 7.88 8.43
CA HIS A 296 15.69 6.81 8.44
C HIS A 296 15.57 6.07 7.09
N GLY A 297 16.68 5.61 6.51
CA GLY A 297 16.66 4.62 5.42
C GLY A 297 16.21 5.10 4.03
N ARG A 298 15.60 6.28 3.91
CA ARG A 298 15.19 6.88 2.63
C ARG A 298 16.19 7.93 2.17
N VAL A 299 16.64 7.84 0.92
CA VAL A 299 17.48 8.85 0.25
C VAL A 299 16.55 9.77 -0.54
N PHE A 300 16.63 11.07 -0.29
CA PHE A 300 15.98 12.08 -1.12
C PHE A 300 16.98 12.65 -2.11
N TYR A 301 16.57 12.77 -3.36
CA TYR A 301 17.36 13.30 -4.46
C TYR A 301 16.85 14.66 -4.90
N LEU A 302 15.55 14.92 -4.75
CA LEU A 302 14.91 16.17 -5.13
C LEU A 302 14.64 17.03 -3.90
N HIS A 303 15.16 18.27 -3.92
CA HIS A 303 15.05 19.22 -2.81
C HIS A 303 13.92 20.21 -3.04
N GLU A 304 13.86 20.83 -4.22
CA GLU A 304 12.94 21.94 -4.47
C GLU A 304 12.46 21.95 -5.94
N LEU A 305 11.21 22.35 -6.13
CA LEU A 305 10.59 22.57 -7.43
C LEU A 305 10.15 24.04 -7.54
N ARG A 306 10.64 24.75 -8.55
CA ARG A 306 10.22 26.10 -8.91
C ARG A 306 9.51 26.09 -10.25
N TYR A 307 8.53 26.98 -10.42
CA TYR A 307 7.78 27.09 -11.65
C TYR A 307 7.26 28.51 -11.90
N GLY A 308 7.01 28.86 -13.15
CA GLY A 308 6.38 30.13 -13.49
C GLY A 308 6.23 30.32 -14.98
N PHE A 309 5.69 31.49 -15.35
CA PHE A 309 5.35 31.81 -16.74
C PHE A 309 6.19 32.96 -17.25
N GLU A 310 6.61 32.85 -18.50
CA GLU A 310 7.00 33.97 -19.34
C GLU A 310 5.87 34.29 -20.32
N GLN A 311 6.07 35.24 -21.24
CA GLN A 311 5.07 35.52 -22.29
C GLN A 311 4.77 34.29 -23.15
N GLU A 312 5.80 33.54 -23.56
CA GLU A 312 5.66 32.45 -24.54
C GLU A 312 6.19 31.09 -24.04
N ARG A 313 6.63 31.02 -22.77
CA ARG A 313 7.19 29.79 -22.18
C ARG A 313 6.66 29.54 -20.77
N PHE A 314 6.45 28.27 -20.43
CA PHE A 314 6.27 27.80 -19.06
C PHE A 314 7.58 27.21 -18.56
N CYS A 315 8.12 27.74 -17.48
CA CYS A 315 9.46 27.40 -16.99
C CYS A 315 9.36 26.60 -15.69
N VAL A 316 10.15 25.54 -15.60
CA VAL A 316 10.27 24.66 -14.45
C VAL A 316 11.75 24.53 -14.08
N ARG A 317 12.06 24.68 -12.79
CA ARG A 317 13.39 24.44 -12.24
C ARG A 317 13.32 23.41 -11.13
N ILE A 318 14.22 22.44 -11.16
CA ILE A 318 14.34 21.39 -10.17
C ILE A 318 15.72 21.44 -9.55
N ASP A 319 15.76 21.64 -8.23
CA ASP A 319 16.98 21.68 -7.46
C ASP A 319 17.16 20.30 -6.80
N PRO A 320 18.21 19.54 -7.18
CA PRO A 320 18.51 18.28 -6.54
C PRO A 320 19.42 18.46 -5.30
N PHE A 321 19.43 17.47 -4.41
CA PHE A 321 20.53 17.28 -3.48
C PHE A 321 21.76 16.78 -4.25
N SER A 322 22.69 17.68 -4.58
CA SER A 322 23.80 17.39 -5.50
C SER A 322 24.66 16.19 -5.08
N GLU A 323 24.85 15.98 -3.79
CA GLU A 323 25.59 14.83 -3.24
C GLU A 323 24.88 13.51 -3.55
N ALA A 324 23.59 13.40 -3.23
CA ALA A 324 22.79 12.21 -3.48
C ALA A 324 22.61 11.95 -4.99
N LEU A 325 22.34 12.99 -5.79
CA LEU A 325 22.19 12.83 -7.24
C LEU A 325 23.50 12.36 -7.90
N GLY A 326 24.66 12.80 -7.39
CA GLY A 326 25.97 12.38 -7.90
C GLY A 326 26.29 10.89 -7.72
N GLU A 327 25.54 10.18 -6.87
CA GLU A 327 25.67 8.72 -6.70
C GLU A 327 24.91 7.92 -7.78
N LEU A 328 24.00 8.56 -8.53
CA LEU A 328 23.23 7.91 -9.57
C LEU A 328 23.98 7.90 -10.91
N GLU A 329 24.12 6.72 -11.49
CA GLU A 329 24.56 6.57 -12.89
C GLU A 329 23.37 6.77 -13.83
N ASP A 330 23.56 7.64 -14.83
CA ASP A 330 22.59 7.95 -15.89
C ASP A 330 21.12 8.17 -15.42
N PRO A 331 20.86 9.14 -14.51
CA PRO A 331 19.50 9.41 -14.04
C PRO A 331 18.63 10.09 -15.12
N GLU A 332 17.34 9.79 -15.08
CA GLU A 332 16.32 10.33 -15.99
C GLU A 332 15.31 11.17 -15.21
N PHE A 333 15.10 12.42 -15.62
CA PHE A 333 14.04 13.28 -15.09
C PHE A 333 12.83 13.23 -16.01
N ARG A 334 11.65 12.96 -15.46
CA ARG A 334 10.36 13.06 -16.16
C ARG A 334 9.57 14.21 -15.58
N ILE A 335 9.31 15.24 -16.38
CA ILE A 335 8.51 16.41 -16.02
C ILE A 335 7.16 16.28 -16.73
N THR A 336 6.10 16.05 -15.98
CA THR A 336 4.75 15.82 -16.49
C THR A 336 3.88 17.05 -16.22
N ILE A 337 3.27 17.58 -17.28
CA ILE A 337 2.31 18.67 -17.23
C ILE A 337 0.97 18.17 -17.74
N GLY A 338 -0.01 18.08 -16.84
CA GLY A 338 -1.37 17.66 -17.15
C GLY A 338 -2.33 18.84 -17.33
N GLY A 339 -3.08 18.85 -18.42
CA GLY A 339 -4.17 19.79 -18.69
C GLY A 339 -5.32 19.10 -19.41
N ALA A 340 -5.75 19.66 -20.54
CA ALA A 340 -6.64 18.96 -21.47
C ALA A 340 -5.97 17.73 -22.12
N GLU A 341 -4.65 17.81 -22.30
CA GLU A 341 -3.76 16.74 -22.78
C GLU A 341 -2.59 16.63 -21.78
N GLU A 342 -1.91 15.48 -21.77
CA GLU A 342 -0.73 15.27 -20.94
C GLU A 342 0.54 15.40 -21.78
N LEU A 343 1.50 16.17 -21.26
CA LEU A 343 2.80 16.42 -21.86
C LEU A 343 3.89 16.00 -20.88
N THR A 344 4.75 15.08 -21.28
CA THR A 344 5.90 14.64 -20.47
C THR A 344 7.21 14.97 -21.17
N ILE A 345 8.08 15.72 -20.50
CA ILE A 345 9.45 16.01 -20.94
C ILE A 345 10.38 15.04 -20.22
N VAL A 346 11.10 14.23 -20.97
CA VAL A 346 12.02 13.21 -20.45
C VAL A 346 13.46 13.69 -20.68
N VAL A 347 14.16 14.13 -19.65
CA VAL A 347 15.54 14.62 -19.72
C VAL A 347 16.49 13.54 -19.21
N ASN A 348 17.38 13.09 -20.10
CA ASN A 348 18.39 12.08 -19.78
C ASN A 348 19.71 12.77 -19.43
N LEU A 349 20.24 12.47 -18.24
CA LEU A 349 21.57 12.92 -17.84
C LEU A 349 22.59 11.81 -18.03
N GLN A 350 23.79 12.17 -18.49
CA GLN A 350 24.95 11.31 -18.48
C GLN A 350 26.14 12.10 -17.93
N ARG A 351 26.78 11.59 -16.87
CA ARG A 351 27.89 12.27 -16.17
C ARG A 351 27.56 13.74 -15.83
N SER A 352 26.37 13.99 -15.29
CA SER A 352 25.86 15.33 -14.92
C SER A 352 25.71 16.32 -16.09
N HIS A 353 25.61 15.84 -17.34
CA HIS A 353 25.31 16.68 -18.50
C HIS A 353 24.06 16.15 -19.21
N VAL A 354 23.24 17.05 -19.75
CA VAL A 354 22.09 16.66 -20.58
C VAL A 354 22.60 15.99 -21.85
N GLN A 355 22.32 14.70 -22.02
CA GLN A 355 22.65 13.95 -23.23
C GLN A 355 21.62 14.24 -24.34
N GLY A 356 20.37 14.45 -23.92
CA GLY A 356 19.23 14.80 -24.76
C GLY A 356 17.95 14.83 -23.92
N PHE A 357 16.87 15.32 -24.52
CA PHE A 357 15.54 15.16 -23.95
C PHE A 357 14.55 14.74 -25.03
N ALA A 358 13.56 13.96 -24.62
CA ALA A 358 12.43 13.54 -25.44
C ALA A 358 11.17 14.25 -24.96
N VAL A 359 10.18 14.35 -25.84
CA VAL A 359 8.86 14.85 -25.48
C VAL A 359 7.82 13.80 -25.87
N GLU A 360 7.08 13.38 -24.87
CA GLU A 360 5.99 12.42 -24.98
C GLU A 360 4.67 13.19 -24.86
N LYS A 361 3.81 13.05 -25.87
CA LYS A 361 2.47 13.64 -25.89
C LYS A 361 1.49 12.58 -26.39
N ASP A 362 0.46 12.28 -25.62
CA ASP A 362 -0.55 11.25 -25.92
C ASP A 362 0.06 9.91 -26.37
N LEU A 363 1.10 9.43 -25.67
CA LEU A 363 1.85 8.19 -25.95
C LEU A 363 2.64 8.18 -27.28
N VAL A 364 2.87 9.35 -27.88
CA VAL A 364 3.69 9.52 -29.09
C VAL A 364 4.94 10.34 -28.76
N CYS A 365 6.12 9.82 -29.12
CA CYS A 365 7.39 10.54 -29.00
C CYS A 365 7.58 11.48 -30.20
N LEU A 366 7.75 12.78 -29.93
CA LEU A 366 7.83 13.81 -30.97
C LEU A 366 9.24 13.98 -31.56
N LEU A 367 9.32 14.10 -32.89
CA LEU A 367 10.56 14.33 -33.66
C LEU A 367 10.87 15.84 -33.83
N ASN A 368 11.19 16.55 -32.76
CA ASN A 368 12.02 17.77 -32.71
C ASN A 368 11.92 18.44 -31.32
N PRO A 369 12.63 17.93 -30.31
CA PRO A 369 12.48 18.40 -28.93
C PRO A 369 12.74 19.91 -28.75
N LYS A 370 13.66 20.49 -29.54
CA LYS A 370 14.02 21.93 -29.46
C LYS A 370 12.95 22.92 -29.90
N LEU A 371 11.94 22.49 -30.66
CA LEU A 371 10.81 23.34 -31.02
C LEU A 371 9.69 23.29 -29.98
N VAL A 372 9.80 22.37 -29.01
CA VAL A 372 8.77 22.06 -28.02
C VAL A 372 9.20 22.57 -26.64
N ALA A 373 10.47 22.34 -26.28
CA ALA A 373 11.06 22.82 -25.05
C ALA A 373 12.56 23.12 -25.19
N GLU A 374 13.11 23.75 -24.17
CA GLU A 374 14.54 23.91 -23.92
C GLU A 374 14.84 23.22 -22.57
N ALA A 375 15.96 22.51 -22.46
CA ALA A 375 16.37 21.89 -21.20
C ALA A 375 17.88 21.99 -21.00
N ALA A 376 18.30 22.36 -19.79
CA ALA A 376 19.70 22.44 -19.40
C ALA A 376 19.91 21.95 -17.97
N PHE A 377 21.08 21.34 -17.73
CA PHE A 377 21.47 20.85 -16.41
C PHE A 377 22.96 21.11 -16.19
N GLU A 378 23.27 21.78 -15.09
CA GLU A 378 24.65 21.86 -14.57
C GLU A 378 24.67 21.72 -13.05
N ARG A 379 23.92 22.57 -12.34
CA ARG A 379 23.68 22.46 -10.89
C ARG A 379 22.23 22.18 -10.56
N VAL A 380 21.34 22.72 -11.37
CA VAL A 380 19.90 22.56 -11.31
C VAL A 380 19.40 22.13 -12.67
N LEU A 381 18.25 21.45 -12.73
CA LEU A 381 17.58 21.18 -13.99
C LEU A 381 16.65 22.33 -14.30
N GLU A 382 16.79 22.93 -15.48
CA GLU A 382 15.86 23.93 -16.00
C GLU A 382 15.21 23.41 -17.27
N VAL A 383 13.89 23.57 -17.37
CA VAL A 383 13.10 23.21 -18.54
C VAL A 383 12.15 24.36 -18.86
N ALA A 384 12.17 24.85 -20.10
CA ALA A 384 11.22 25.85 -20.59
C ALA A 384 10.41 25.28 -21.76
N ILE A 385 9.10 25.28 -21.65
CA ILE A 385 8.17 24.66 -22.61
C ILE A 385 7.38 25.75 -23.33
N HIS A 386 7.31 25.70 -24.66
CA HIS A 386 6.61 26.71 -25.43
C HIS A 386 5.09 26.70 -25.19
N ARG A 387 4.47 27.89 -25.19
CA ARG A 387 3.03 28.08 -24.94
C ARG A 387 2.14 27.30 -25.90
N ASP A 388 2.54 27.23 -27.17
CA ASP A 388 1.78 26.57 -28.25
C ASP A 388 1.66 25.04 -28.07
N GLN A 389 2.39 24.46 -27.13
CA GLN A 389 2.30 23.04 -26.78
C GLN A 389 1.13 22.73 -25.84
N PHE A 390 0.57 23.75 -25.19
CA PHE A 390 -0.51 23.62 -24.22
C PHE A 390 -1.87 23.92 -24.85
N ASN A 391 -2.82 23.00 -24.68
CA ASN A 391 -4.22 23.24 -24.97
C ASN A 391 -4.91 23.83 -23.72
N LEU A 392 -5.03 25.16 -23.68
CA LEU A 392 -5.55 25.90 -22.52
C LEU A 392 -7.07 26.08 -22.54
N LYS A 393 -7.75 25.62 -23.59
CA LYS A 393 -9.18 25.85 -23.79
C LYS A 393 -10.01 25.25 -22.66
N GLY A 394 -10.74 26.10 -21.95
CA GLY A 394 -11.57 25.69 -20.81
C GLY A 394 -10.78 25.20 -19.58
N GLN A 395 -9.46 25.40 -19.55
CA GLN A 395 -8.62 25.10 -18.39
C GLN A 395 -8.51 26.34 -17.49
N SER A 396 -8.65 26.15 -16.18
CA SER A 396 -8.37 27.18 -15.17
C SER A 396 -7.05 26.95 -14.43
N LYS A 397 -6.44 25.78 -14.64
CA LYS A 397 -5.17 25.36 -14.03
C LYS A 397 -4.50 24.27 -14.87
N LEU A 398 -3.20 24.14 -14.70
CA LEU A 398 -2.39 23.01 -15.13
C LEU A 398 -1.97 22.19 -13.90
N ARG A 399 -1.56 20.95 -14.11
CA ARG A 399 -1.02 20.04 -13.08
C ARG A 399 0.44 19.77 -13.38
N LEU A 400 1.34 20.00 -12.43
CA LEU A 400 2.78 19.80 -12.61
C LEU A 400 3.32 18.71 -11.67
N GLY A 401 4.08 17.77 -12.22
CA GLY A 401 4.76 16.72 -11.47
C GLY A 401 6.13 16.42 -12.05
N VAL A 402 7.06 16.01 -11.19
CA VAL A 402 8.41 15.61 -11.57
C VAL A 402 8.73 14.28 -10.90
N ALA A 403 9.26 13.34 -11.68
CA ALA A 403 9.81 12.08 -11.18
C ALA A 403 11.26 11.93 -11.62
N LEU A 404 12.11 11.48 -10.70
CA LEU A 404 13.48 11.05 -10.96
C LEU A 404 13.51 9.54 -11.07
N TRP A 405 14.12 9.03 -12.13
CA TRP A 405 14.26 7.61 -12.44
C TRP A 405 15.74 7.20 -12.50
N HIS A 406 16.04 5.98 -12.05
CA HIS A 406 17.35 5.37 -12.15
C HIS A 406 17.20 3.85 -12.33
N GLY A 407 17.90 3.28 -13.32
CA GLY A 407 17.84 1.84 -13.60
C GLY A 407 16.44 1.34 -13.99
N GLY A 408 15.61 2.20 -14.60
CA GLY A 408 14.22 1.89 -14.92
C GLY A 408 13.26 1.92 -13.72
N LEU A 409 13.73 2.36 -12.56
CA LEU A 409 12.91 2.52 -11.36
C LEU A 409 12.76 4.01 -11.04
N PRO A 410 11.55 4.50 -10.74
CA PRO A 410 11.38 5.81 -10.11
C PRO A 410 11.94 5.80 -8.69
N VAL A 411 12.81 6.75 -8.37
CA VAL A 411 13.54 6.85 -7.10
C VAL A 411 13.15 8.05 -6.24
N ASP A 412 12.61 9.12 -6.82
CA ASP A 412 12.08 10.28 -6.08
C ASP A 412 11.08 11.09 -6.91
N VAL A 413 10.18 11.84 -6.27
CA VAL A 413 9.14 12.64 -6.93
C VAL A 413 8.87 13.97 -6.22
N LEU A 414 8.49 14.98 -6.99
CA LEU A 414 7.97 16.28 -6.54
C LEU A 414 6.72 16.68 -7.36
N PRO A 415 5.58 17.00 -6.72
CA PRO A 415 5.28 16.83 -5.29
C PRO A 415 5.35 15.36 -4.84
N ALA A 416 5.50 15.10 -3.53
CA ALA A 416 5.35 13.72 -3.02
C ALA A 416 3.96 13.13 -3.29
N GLU A 417 2.94 14.00 -3.41
CA GLU A 417 1.56 13.61 -3.61
C GLU A 417 1.01 14.20 -4.92
N GLY A 418 0.60 13.33 -5.84
CA GLY A 418 -0.16 13.72 -7.04
C GLY A 418 0.58 14.73 -7.91
N PHE A 419 -0.05 15.88 -8.14
CA PHE A 419 0.47 16.96 -8.97
C PHE A 419 0.25 18.30 -8.28
N LEU A 420 1.13 19.25 -8.54
CA LEU A 420 0.98 20.63 -8.12
C LEU A 420 -0.04 21.33 -9.02
N ASP A 421 -1.08 21.90 -8.42
CA ASP A 421 -2.02 22.76 -9.15
C ASP A 421 -1.36 24.11 -9.46
N VAL A 422 -1.21 24.41 -10.75
CA VAL A 422 -0.66 25.65 -11.30
C VAL A 422 -1.81 26.45 -11.90
N HIS A 423 -2.28 27.48 -11.19
CA HIS A 423 -3.40 28.30 -11.64
C HIS A 423 -3.05 29.18 -12.85
N LEU A 424 -3.99 29.29 -13.80
CA LEU A 424 -3.91 30.18 -14.95
C LEU A 424 -4.59 31.53 -14.65
N GLY A 425 -4.26 32.56 -15.42
CA GLY A 425 -4.82 33.90 -15.30
C GLY A 425 -3.86 34.97 -14.75
N GLU A 426 -4.20 36.22 -15.01
CA GLU A 426 -3.36 37.38 -14.67
C GLU A 426 -3.11 37.52 -13.16
N ASP A 427 -4.10 37.18 -12.33
CA ASP A 427 -3.98 37.20 -10.85
C ASP A 427 -2.90 36.24 -10.32
N HIS A 428 -2.46 35.28 -11.14
CA HIS A 428 -1.44 34.30 -10.83
C HIS A 428 -0.14 34.51 -11.60
N PHE A 429 -0.01 35.66 -12.29
CA PHE A 429 1.11 35.93 -13.20
C PHE A 429 1.31 34.80 -14.22
N ALA A 430 0.20 34.30 -14.74
CA ALA A 430 0.14 33.19 -15.69
C ALA A 430 -0.57 33.61 -16.98
N TRP A 431 -0.54 32.74 -17.99
CA TRP A 431 -1.28 32.98 -19.22
C TRP A 431 -2.79 33.10 -18.97
N PRO A 432 -3.49 33.95 -19.72
CA PRO A 432 -4.94 34.06 -19.61
C PRO A 432 -5.61 32.73 -20.02
N PRO A 433 -6.71 32.34 -19.37
CA PRO A 433 -7.52 31.20 -19.80
C PRO A 433 -8.13 31.47 -21.19
N GLU A 434 -8.27 30.41 -22.01
CA GLU A 434 -8.79 30.46 -23.39
C GLU A 434 -10.22 29.94 -23.55
#